data_AF-A0A2V9F3S4-F1
#
_entry.id   AF-A0A2V9F3S4-F1
#
_cell.length_a   1.000
_cell.length_b   1.000
_cell.length_c   1.000
_cell.angle_alpha   90.00
_cell.angle_beta   90.00
_cell.angle_gamma   90.00
#
_symmetry.space_group_name_H-M   'P 1'
#
loop_
_entity.id
_entity.type
_entity.pdbx_description
1 polymer ?
#
loop_
_entity_poly.entity_id
_entity_poly.type
_entity_poly.pdbx_seq_one_letter_code
_entity_poly.pdbx_strand_id
1 'polypeptide(L)'
;MMGSTDRFSPDEVQRILGLTEKQLDYWERLRLVSPRKEQGTRYYDFRDLIGLRTVKQLVENGVPANRLRRALAALREKLAHAEAPLSELRVLSDGGAVIVERGGTRLEPLSGQFVLNFETRELTETVRVMTGRSADEWLAVALEYEAEGKNRAQAIDAYERAFCVDPARPDALINCGTLYYEDGNLEKASEYFRQALVLDPENALAHFNLGSVLDETGHVDAARQHLRQAVRLNPIYPDAHYNLAFVCEKLKAYAEARQHWEAYVRLDPTGPWASYARQRCSSSNSKATKSAGTT
;
A
#
# COMPACT_ATOMS: atom_id res chain seq x y z
N MET A 1 -5.81 6.22 -46.16
CA MET A 1 -6.76 5.75 -47.18
C MET A 1 -8.09 5.48 -46.49
N MET A 2 -9.14 6.15 -46.96
CA MET A 2 -10.53 6.06 -46.51
C MET A 2 -11.08 4.64 -46.75
N GLY A 3 -11.66 4.01 -45.74
CA GLY A 3 -12.39 2.74 -45.83
C GLY A 3 -13.87 2.97 -45.52
N SER A 4 -14.72 2.48 -46.43
CA SER A 4 -16.19 2.61 -46.57
C SER A 4 -16.96 3.61 -45.69
N THR A 5 -17.54 4.63 -46.32
CA THR A 5 -18.72 5.31 -45.78
C THR A 5 -19.91 4.35 -45.84
N ASP A 6 -20.01 3.46 -44.86
CA ASP A 6 -21.23 2.69 -44.63
C ASP A 6 -22.30 3.69 -44.22
N ARG A 7 -23.18 4.01 -45.17
CA ARG A 7 -24.37 4.83 -44.95
C ARG A 7 -25.52 3.89 -44.66
N PHE A 8 -26.18 4.09 -43.53
CA PHE A 8 -27.28 3.25 -43.09
C PHE A 8 -28.59 4.03 -43.22
N SER A 9 -29.57 3.42 -43.88
CA SER A 9 -30.94 3.91 -43.91
C SER A 9 -31.61 3.78 -42.54
N PRO A 10 -32.67 4.56 -42.26
CA PRO A 10 -33.45 4.40 -41.03
C PRO A 10 -33.93 2.95 -40.80
N ASP A 11 -34.31 2.24 -41.87
CA ASP A 11 -34.78 0.85 -41.78
C ASP A 11 -33.66 -0.14 -41.45
N GLU A 12 -32.44 0.11 -41.93
CA GLU A 12 -31.26 -0.68 -41.55
C GLU A 12 -30.89 -0.44 -40.10
N VAL A 13 -30.91 0.82 -39.64
CA VAL A 13 -30.63 1.16 -38.24
C VAL A 13 -31.65 0.50 -37.30
N GLN A 14 -32.94 0.55 -37.64
CA GLN A 14 -33.99 -0.13 -36.89
C GLN A 14 -33.74 -1.63 -36.77
N ARG A 15 -33.35 -2.29 -37.88
CA ARG A 15 -33.03 -3.72 -37.90
C ARG A 15 -31.77 -4.06 -37.11
N ILE A 16 -30.68 -3.31 -37.31
CA ILE A 16 -29.37 -3.56 -36.68
C ILE A 16 -29.43 -3.37 -35.17
N LEU A 17 -30.11 -2.32 -34.71
CA LEU A 17 -30.18 -1.98 -33.29
C LEU A 17 -31.44 -2.48 -32.60
N GLY A 18 -32.37 -3.11 -33.33
CA GLY A 18 -33.67 -3.55 -32.80
C GLY A 18 -34.45 -2.38 -32.20
N LEU A 19 -34.54 -1.27 -32.94
CA LEU A 19 -35.27 -0.07 -32.53
C LEU A 19 -36.59 0.01 -33.29
N THR A 20 -37.63 0.52 -32.62
CA THR A 20 -38.87 0.91 -33.31
C THR A 20 -38.72 2.27 -33.99
N GLU A 21 -39.45 2.50 -35.08
CA GLU A 21 -39.53 3.80 -35.77
C GLU A 21 -39.84 4.95 -34.78
N LYS A 22 -40.79 4.73 -33.86
CA LYS A 22 -41.15 5.72 -32.82
C LYS A 22 -39.99 6.06 -31.88
N GLN A 23 -39.17 5.07 -31.50
CA GLN A 23 -37.98 5.31 -30.66
C GLN A 23 -36.93 6.11 -31.43
N LEU A 24 -36.67 5.75 -32.69
CA LEU A 24 -35.72 6.43 -33.54
C LEU A 24 -36.12 7.90 -33.76
N ASP A 25 -37.37 8.14 -34.16
CA ASP A 25 -37.93 9.49 -34.35
C ASP A 25 -37.90 10.33 -33.06
N TYR A 26 -38.17 9.70 -31.91
CA TYR A 26 -38.13 10.37 -30.63
C TYR A 26 -36.71 10.82 -30.28
N TRP A 27 -35.71 9.96 -30.47
CA TRP A 27 -34.30 10.29 -30.16
C TRP A 27 -33.69 11.27 -31.16
N GLU A 28 -34.07 11.21 -32.44
CA GLU A 28 -33.74 12.23 -33.44
C GLU A 28 -34.28 13.60 -33.03
N ARG A 29 -35.56 13.69 -32.65
CA ARG A 29 -36.20 14.94 -32.21
C ARG A 29 -35.57 15.51 -30.95
N LEU A 30 -35.08 14.66 -30.05
CA LEU A 30 -34.31 15.08 -28.88
C LEU A 30 -32.86 15.48 -29.23
N ARG A 31 -32.42 15.35 -30.49
CA ARG A 31 -31.05 15.62 -30.95
C ARG A 31 -29.98 14.82 -30.19
N LEU A 32 -30.32 13.60 -29.78
CA LEU A 32 -29.34 12.67 -29.19
C LEU A 32 -28.36 12.20 -30.27
N VAL A 33 -28.90 11.91 -31.46
CA VAL A 33 -28.15 11.66 -32.70
C VAL A 33 -28.82 12.49 -33.80
N SER A 34 -28.03 12.99 -34.76
CA SER A 34 -28.51 13.88 -35.82
C SER A 34 -28.16 13.27 -37.17
N PRO A 35 -29.11 12.58 -37.85
CA PRO A 35 -28.83 11.96 -39.14
C PRO A 35 -28.48 13.01 -40.18
N ARG A 36 -27.58 12.64 -41.08
CA ARG A 36 -27.22 13.46 -42.22
C ARG A 36 -28.30 13.35 -43.29
N LYS A 37 -28.41 14.36 -44.14
CA LYS A 37 -29.34 14.37 -45.27
C LYS A 37 -28.58 14.54 -46.57
N GLU A 38 -28.91 13.73 -47.56
CA GLU A 38 -28.41 13.85 -48.92
C GLU A 38 -29.57 13.62 -49.88
N GLN A 39 -29.80 14.59 -50.77
CA GLN A 39 -30.92 14.58 -51.73
C GLN A 39 -32.30 14.34 -51.08
N GLY A 40 -32.49 14.80 -49.84
CA GLY A 40 -33.76 14.67 -49.10
C GLY A 40 -33.88 13.39 -48.26
N THR A 41 -33.04 12.38 -48.51
CA THR A 41 -33.03 11.12 -47.76
C THR A 41 -32.10 11.21 -46.55
N ARG A 42 -32.59 10.77 -45.39
CA ARG A 42 -31.80 10.71 -44.16
C ARG A 42 -30.94 9.45 -44.17
N TYR A 43 -29.69 9.58 -43.76
CA TYR A 43 -28.79 8.44 -43.54
C TYR A 43 -27.96 8.65 -42.27
N TYR A 44 -27.46 7.53 -41.77
CA TYR A 44 -26.65 7.43 -40.58
C TYR A 44 -25.26 6.95 -40.97
N ASP A 45 -24.23 7.48 -40.32
CA ASP A 45 -22.89 6.93 -40.43
C ASP A 45 -22.58 5.97 -39.26
N PHE A 46 -21.39 5.38 -39.28
CA PHE A 46 -20.98 4.45 -38.24
C PHE A 46 -20.91 5.08 -36.83
N ARG A 47 -20.59 6.38 -36.73
CA ARG A 47 -20.56 7.09 -35.44
C ARG A 47 -21.98 7.26 -34.91
N ASP A 48 -22.94 7.52 -35.79
CA ASP A 48 -24.35 7.62 -35.43
C ASP A 48 -24.90 6.29 -34.88
N LEU A 49 -24.53 5.17 -35.48
CA LEU A 49 -24.88 3.83 -35.00
C LEU A 49 -24.35 3.54 -33.59
N ILE A 50 -23.07 3.90 -33.33
CA ILE A 50 -22.49 3.78 -31.99
C ILE A 50 -23.29 4.65 -31.02
N GLY A 51 -23.56 5.91 -31.39
CA GLY A 51 -24.33 6.83 -30.56
C GLY A 51 -25.72 6.30 -30.23
N LEU A 52 -26.45 5.77 -31.21
CA LEU A 52 -27.77 5.17 -31.03
C LEU A 52 -27.73 3.90 -30.16
N ARG A 53 -26.70 3.07 -30.31
CA ARG A 53 -26.48 1.89 -29.44
C ARG A 53 -26.26 2.32 -27.99
N THR A 54 -25.43 3.33 -27.76
CA THR A 54 -25.17 3.89 -26.43
C THR A 54 -26.45 4.48 -25.81
N VAL A 55 -27.23 5.24 -26.59
CA VAL A 55 -28.53 5.78 -26.14
C VAL A 55 -29.47 4.65 -25.74
N LYS A 56 -29.59 3.61 -26.57
CA LYS A 56 -30.43 2.45 -26.28
C LYS A 56 -30.05 1.82 -24.95
N GLN A 57 -28.77 1.50 -24.76
CA GLN A 57 -28.27 0.87 -23.55
C GLN A 57 -28.53 1.72 -22.30
N LEU A 58 -28.33 3.05 -22.38
CA LEU A 58 -28.55 3.95 -21.25
C LEU A 58 -30.05 4.07 -20.89
N VAL A 59 -30.93 4.09 -21.89
CA VAL A 59 -32.38 4.10 -21.66
C VAL A 59 -32.85 2.77 -21.05
N GLU A 60 -32.34 1.63 -21.52
CA GLU A 60 -32.61 0.31 -20.94
C GLU A 60 -32.11 0.21 -19.50
N ASN A 61 -30.99 0.87 -19.18
CA ASN A 61 -30.43 1.01 -17.83
C ASN A 61 -31.13 2.09 -16.99
N GLY A 62 -32.32 2.57 -17.39
CA GLY A 62 -33.18 3.43 -16.60
C GLY A 62 -32.91 4.94 -16.72
N VAL A 63 -32.02 5.39 -17.62
CA VAL A 63 -31.80 6.82 -17.84
C VAL A 63 -32.84 7.39 -18.81
N PRO A 64 -33.67 8.37 -18.40
CA PRO A 64 -34.66 8.97 -19.31
C PRO A 64 -33.99 9.72 -20.48
N ALA A 65 -34.51 9.57 -21.70
CA ALA A 65 -33.96 10.22 -22.90
C ALA A 65 -33.86 11.76 -22.79
N ASN A 66 -34.80 12.40 -22.08
CA ASN A 66 -34.75 13.83 -21.78
C ASN A 66 -33.60 14.21 -20.83
N ARG A 67 -33.19 13.32 -19.93
CA ARG A 67 -32.01 13.51 -19.09
C ARG A 67 -30.73 13.37 -19.90
N LEU A 68 -30.65 12.38 -20.78
CA LEU A 68 -29.55 12.23 -21.75
C LEU A 68 -29.40 13.49 -22.61
N ARG A 69 -30.50 14.04 -23.14
CA ARG A 69 -30.46 15.27 -23.94
C ARG A 69 -29.83 16.44 -23.19
N ARG A 70 -30.26 16.67 -21.94
CA ARG A 70 -29.73 17.76 -21.11
C ARG A 70 -28.25 17.54 -20.80
N ALA A 71 -27.86 16.30 -20.50
CA ALA A 71 -26.47 15.96 -20.20
C ALA A 71 -25.57 16.20 -21.43
N LEU A 72 -25.98 15.75 -22.61
CA LEU A 72 -25.24 15.97 -23.87
C LEU A 72 -25.17 17.45 -24.25
N ALA A 73 -26.22 18.23 -23.99
CA ALA A 73 -26.20 19.68 -24.20
C ALA A 73 -25.17 20.36 -23.28
N ALA A 74 -25.16 20.01 -22.00
CA ALA A 74 -24.19 20.53 -21.03
C ALA A 74 -22.75 20.13 -21.40
N LEU A 75 -22.54 18.93 -21.93
CA LEU A 75 -21.21 18.50 -22.42
C LEU A 75 -20.75 19.32 -23.62
N ARG A 76 -21.63 19.55 -24.61
CA ARG A 76 -21.29 20.35 -25.80
C ARG A 76 -20.94 21.79 -25.45
N GLU A 77 -21.60 22.35 -24.43
CA GLU A 77 -21.33 23.70 -23.94
C GLU A 77 -19.98 23.79 -23.21
N LYS A 78 -19.67 22.81 -22.33
CA LYS A 78 -18.45 22.81 -21.51
C LYS A 78 -17.21 22.28 -22.24
N LEU A 79 -17.39 21.42 -23.24
CA LEU A 79 -16.32 20.80 -24.02
C LEU A 79 -16.39 21.32 -25.45
N ALA A 80 -15.72 22.45 -25.70
CA ALA A 80 -15.72 23.17 -26.98
C ALA A 80 -15.24 22.38 -28.23
N HIS A 81 -14.92 21.08 -28.09
CA HIS A 81 -14.41 20.23 -29.17
C HIS A 81 -15.17 18.89 -29.33
N ALA A 82 -16.21 18.62 -28.54
CA ALA A 82 -16.93 17.34 -28.62
C ALA A 82 -18.18 17.47 -29.52
N GLU A 83 -18.03 17.29 -30.83
CA GLU A 83 -19.15 17.36 -31.78
C GLU A 83 -20.12 16.18 -31.60
N ALA A 84 -19.58 14.99 -31.32
CA ALA A 84 -20.36 13.76 -31.10
C ALA A 84 -20.00 13.07 -29.77
N PRO A 85 -20.47 13.59 -28.61
CA PRO A 85 -20.04 13.08 -27.30
C PRO A 85 -20.34 11.60 -27.05
N LEU A 86 -21.40 11.05 -27.68
CA LEU A 86 -21.79 9.64 -27.51
C LEU A 86 -20.88 8.64 -28.24
N SER A 87 -20.13 9.10 -29.24
CA SER A 87 -19.17 8.28 -29.98
C SER A 87 -17.73 8.59 -29.58
N GLU A 88 -17.48 9.79 -29.04
CA GLU A 88 -16.15 10.24 -28.62
C GLU A 88 -15.84 9.97 -27.14
N LEU A 89 -16.87 9.86 -26.28
CA LEU A 89 -16.71 9.70 -24.83
C LEU A 89 -17.35 8.41 -24.35
N ARG A 90 -16.79 7.83 -23.29
CA ARG A 90 -17.40 6.68 -22.62
C ARG A 90 -18.50 7.17 -21.69
N VAL A 91 -19.75 6.82 -21.99
CA VAL A 91 -20.93 7.24 -21.22
C VAL A 91 -21.50 6.04 -20.46
N LEU A 92 -21.70 6.22 -19.16
CA LEU A 92 -22.15 5.23 -18.20
C LEU A 92 -23.45 5.71 -17.51
N SER A 93 -24.16 4.78 -16.88
CA SER A 93 -25.32 5.06 -16.02
C SER A 93 -24.99 4.66 -14.58
N ASP A 94 -25.34 5.51 -13.62
CA ASP A 94 -25.31 5.20 -12.19
C ASP A 94 -26.59 5.72 -11.53
N GLY A 95 -27.46 4.82 -11.04
CA GLY A 95 -28.72 5.21 -10.40
C GLY A 95 -29.64 6.11 -11.25
N GLY A 96 -29.55 6.03 -12.59
CA GLY A 96 -30.29 6.90 -13.51
C GLY A 96 -29.64 8.29 -13.76
N ALA A 97 -28.44 8.53 -13.23
CA ALA A 97 -27.57 9.64 -13.60
C ALA A 97 -26.73 9.28 -14.83
N VAL A 98 -26.32 10.32 -15.59
CA VAL A 98 -25.45 10.17 -16.75
C VAL A 98 -24.04 10.47 -16.29
N ILE A 99 -23.13 9.52 -16.46
CA ILE A 99 -21.72 9.65 -16.07
C ILE A 99 -20.88 9.58 -17.35
N VAL A 100 -19.91 10.47 -17.48
CA VAL A 100 -19.04 10.57 -18.65
C VAL A 100 -17.60 10.40 -18.22
N GLU A 101 -16.88 9.49 -18.87
CA GLU A 101 -15.48 9.18 -18.57
C GLU A 101 -14.57 9.63 -19.72
N ARG A 102 -13.51 10.37 -19.37
CA ARG A 102 -12.46 10.81 -20.31
C ARG A 102 -11.11 10.84 -19.60
N GLY A 103 -10.13 10.07 -20.12
CA GLY A 103 -8.78 10.03 -19.56
C GLY A 103 -8.71 9.56 -18.10
N GLY A 104 -9.60 8.63 -17.70
CA GLY A 104 -9.71 8.13 -16.32
C GLY A 104 -10.60 8.97 -15.40
N THR A 105 -11.00 10.18 -15.82
CA THR A 105 -11.84 11.06 -15.01
C THR A 105 -13.31 10.88 -15.35
N ARG A 106 -14.15 10.60 -14.35
CA ARG A 106 -15.62 10.51 -14.47
C ARG A 106 -16.30 11.82 -14.04
N LEU A 107 -17.32 12.26 -14.76
CA LEU A 107 -18.06 13.51 -14.54
C LEU A 107 -19.57 13.29 -14.70
N GLU A 108 -20.37 13.87 -13.82
CA GLU A 108 -21.82 14.05 -14.04
C GLU A 108 -22.04 15.40 -14.77
N PRO A 109 -22.54 15.41 -16.03
CA PRO A 109 -22.50 16.62 -16.85
C PRO A 109 -23.40 17.77 -16.40
N LEU A 110 -24.52 17.45 -15.75
CA LEU A 110 -25.54 18.43 -15.39
C LEU A 110 -25.07 19.29 -14.22
N SER A 111 -24.56 18.66 -13.18
CA SER A 111 -23.95 19.29 -12.00
C SER A 111 -22.52 19.76 -12.27
N GLY A 112 -21.80 19.09 -13.17
CA GLY A 112 -20.35 19.28 -13.31
C GLY A 112 -19.54 18.64 -12.18
N GLN A 113 -20.17 17.78 -11.37
CA GLN A 113 -19.49 17.08 -10.28
C GLN A 113 -18.61 15.96 -10.83
N PHE A 114 -17.35 15.92 -10.37
CA PHE A 114 -16.49 14.76 -10.61
C PHE A 114 -16.98 13.56 -9.80
N VAL A 115 -17.06 12.41 -10.46
CA VAL A 115 -17.57 11.17 -9.90
C VAL A 115 -16.38 10.30 -9.51
N LEU A 116 -16.30 9.92 -8.24
CA LEU A 116 -15.24 9.04 -7.76
C LEU A 116 -15.49 7.62 -8.28
N ASN A 117 -14.46 7.00 -8.85
CA ASN A 117 -14.49 5.59 -9.22
C ASN A 117 -14.09 4.74 -8.00
N PHE A 118 -15.03 3.95 -7.46
CA PHE A 118 -14.76 2.99 -6.40
C PHE A 118 -14.55 1.56 -6.95
N GLU A 119 -14.39 1.38 -8.26
CA GLU A 119 -14.04 0.09 -8.84
C GLU A 119 -12.63 -0.33 -8.41
N THR A 120 -12.56 -1.39 -7.62
CA THR A 120 -11.35 -1.84 -6.93
C THR A 120 -10.27 -2.45 -7.84
N ARG A 121 -10.49 -2.50 -9.15
CA ARG A 121 -9.59 -3.14 -10.11
C ARG A 121 -8.49 -2.24 -10.68
N GLU A 122 -8.65 -0.91 -10.64
CA GLU A 122 -7.65 0.05 -11.17
C GLU A 122 -6.88 0.81 -10.07
N LEU A 123 -7.17 0.54 -8.80
CA LEU A 123 -6.60 1.25 -7.64
C LEU A 123 -5.12 0.93 -7.36
N THR A 124 -4.48 0.03 -8.11
CA THR A 124 -3.11 -0.40 -7.82
C THR A 124 -2.02 0.50 -8.42
N GLU A 125 -2.32 1.32 -9.45
CA GLU A 125 -1.25 2.00 -10.20
C GLU A 125 -1.23 3.53 -10.09
N THR A 126 -2.31 4.20 -9.65
CA THR A 126 -2.35 5.68 -9.63
C THR A 126 -3.05 6.26 -8.41
N VAL A 127 -2.54 5.95 -7.21
CA VAL A 127 -2.96 6.67 -5.99
C VAL A 127 -1.85 7.63 -5.58
N ARG A 128 -2.08 8.93 -5.78
CA ARG A 128 -1.45 9.99 -4.96
C ARG A 128 -2.49 10.50 -3.99
N VAL A 129 -2.36 10.10 -2.73
CA VAL A 129 -3.16 10.64 -1.61
C VAL A 129 -2.65 12.04 -1.28
N MET A 130 -3.54 13.04 -1.23
CA MET A 130 -3.32 14.30 -0.48
C MET A 130 -4.62 14.56 0.27
N THR A 131 -4.73 14.60 1.60
CA THR A 131 -3.77 14.81 2.70
C THR A 131 -4.02 13.80 3.83
N GLY A 132 -3.31 12.67 3.82
CA GLY A 132 -3.16 11.83 5.01
C GLY A 132 -1.96 12.34 5.84
N ARG A 133 -1.91 12.02 7.14
CA ARG A 133 -0.67 12.15 7.92
C ARG A 133 0.46 11.49 7.13
N SER A 134 1.57 12.20 6.97
CA SER A 134 2.84 11.67 6.48
C SER A 134 3.32 10.51 7.36
N ALA A 135 4.28 9.73 6.87
CA ALA A 135 4.87 8.66 7.66
C ALA A 135 5.48 9.19 8.97
N ASP A 136 6.15 10.34 8.93
CA ASP A 136 6.72 10.99 10.12
C ASP A 136 5.63 11.44 11.11
N GLU A 137 4.49 11.94 10.61
CA GLU A 137 3.35 12.30 11.48
C GLU A 137 2.66 11.06 12.09
N TRP A 138 2.61 9.94 11.37
CA TRP A 138 2.12 8.68 11.94
C TRP A 138 3.09 8.10 12.97
N LEU A 139 4.41 8.20 12.74
CA LEU A 139 5.43 7.83 13.72
C LEU A 139 5.30 8.66 15.01
N ALA A 140 5.12 9.97 14.89
CA ALA A 140 4.93 10.84 16.04
C ALA A 140 3.71 10.43 16.88
N VAL A 141 2.59 10.11 16.22
CA VAL A 141 1.37 9.63 16.88
C VAL A 141 1.59 8.28 17.57
N ALA A 142 2.34 7.37 16.94
CA ALA A 142 2.65 6.08 17.55
C ALA A 142 3.47 6.25 18.85
N LEU A 143 4.49 7.12 18.81
CA LEU A 143 5.31 7.46 19.97
C LEU A 143 4.51 8.14 21.08
N GLU A 144 3.54 9.01 20.74
CA GLU A 144 2.61 9.60 21.71
C GLU A 144 1.79 8.51 22.43
N TYR A 145 1.24 7.54 21.69
CA TYR A 145 0.50 6.42 22.28
C TYR A 145 1.36 5.52 23.16
N GLU A 146 2.64 5.32 22.83
CA GLU A 146 3.59 4.60 23.68
C GLU A 146 3.88 5.38 24.97
N ALA A 147 4.10 6.69 24.89
CA ALA A 147 4.38 7.54 26.04
C ALA A 147 3.20 7.59 27.05
N GLU A 148 1.97 7.50 26.56
CA GLU A 148 0.76 7.45 27.40
C GLU A 148 0.55 6.09 28.10
N GLY A 149 1.28 5.04 27.69
CA GLY A 149 1.38 3.75 28.37
C GLY A 149 0.12 2.88 28.40
N LYS A 150 -1.00 3.32 27.81
CA LYS A 150 -2.28 2.58 27.79
C LYS A 150 -2.83 2.27 26.40
N ASN A 151 -2.14 2.69 25.35
CA ASN A 151 -2.67 2.71 23.99
C ASN A 151 -1.83 1.86 23.01
N ARG A 152 -1.35 0.69 23.46
CA ARG A 152 -0.42 -0.19 22.70
C ARG A 152 -0.97 -0.61 21.33
N ALA A 153 -2.25 -1.00 21.27
CA ALA A 153 -2.90 -1.36 20.01
C ALA A 153 -2.98 -0.18 19.02
N GLN A 154 -3.15 1.04 19.54
CA GLN A 154 -3.19 2.26 18.72
C GLN A 154 -1.79 2.69 18.27
N ALA A 155 -0.76 2.45 19.10
CA ALA A 155 0.63 2.62 18.70
C ALA A 155 1.00 1.68 17.54
N ILE A 156 0.64 0.39 17.64
CA ILE A 156 0.84 -0.59 16.57
C ILE A 156 0.11 -0.16 15.29
N ASP A 157 -1.17 0.21 15.37
CA ASP A 157 -1.93 0.71 14.22
C ASP A 157 -1.24 1.92 13.59
N ALA A 158 -0.80 2.90 14.40
CA ALA A 158 -0.10 4.08 13.90
C ALA A 158 1.24 3.74 13.22
N TYR A 159 2.02 2.80 13.76
CA TYR A 159 3.25 2.32 13.12
C TYR A 159 2.98 1.56 11.80
N GLU A 160 1.97 0.70 11.76
CA GLU A 160 1.54 0.00 10.53
C GLU A 160 1.08 1.01 9.46
N ARG A 161 0.40 2.09 9.87
CA ARG A 161 -0.01 3.19 8.99
C ARG A 161 1.19 4.00 8.49
N ALA A 162 2.20 4.26 9.34
CA ALA A 162 3.44 4.91 8.92
C ALA A 162 4.14 4.10 7.82
N PHE A 163 4.25 2.79 8.00
CA PHE A 163 4.81 1.87 7.00
C PHE A 163 3.97 1.80 5.72
N CYS A 164 2.64 1.82 5.82
CA CYS A 164 1.77 1.87 4.63
C CYS A 164 1.98 3.14 3.79
N VAL A 165 2.27 4.28 4.44
CA VAL A 165 2.49 5.56 3.77
C VAL A 165 3.89 5.63 3.16
N ASP A 166 4.91 5.13 3.87
CA ASP A 166 6.28 5.02 3.38
C ASP A 166 6.86 3.62 3.68
N PRO A 167 6.81 2.70 2.69
CA PRO A 167 7.33 1.35 2.85
C PRO A 167 8.86 1.26 2.97
N ALA A 168 9.61 2.35 2.83
CA ALA A 168 11.07 2.36 2.92
C ALA A 168 11.58 2.66 4.35
N ARG A 169 10.74 2.46 5.37
CA ARG A 169 11.01 2.87 6.76
C ARG A 169 11.16 1.67 7.70
N PRO A 170 12.40 1.23 7.99
CA PRO A 170 12.64 0.11 8.90
C PRO A 170 12.35 0.46 10.36
N ASP A 171 12.40 1.75 10.75
CA ASP A 171 12.12 2.24 12.11
C ASP A 171 10.69 1.93 12.56
N ALA A 172 9.69 2.14 11.70
CA ALA A 172 8.30 1.77 12.00
C ALA A 172 8.12 0.28 12.26
N LEU A 173 8.75 -0.57 11.43
CA LEU A 173 8.70 -2.03 11.59
C LEU A 173 9.43 -2.50 12.85
N ILE A 174 10.58 -1.90 13.18
CA ILE A 174 11.32 -2.21 14.41
C ILE A 174 10.49 -1.85 15.65
N ASN A 175 9.82 -0.69 15.65
CA ASN A 175 9.00 -0.30 16.79
C ASN A 175 7.74 -1.18 16.92
N CYS A 176 7.08 -1.53 15.82
CA CYS A 176 6.03 -2.56 15.80
C CYS A 176 6.51 -3.89 16.38
N GLY A 177 7.67 -4.38 15.92
CA GLY A 177 8.25 -5.63 16.39
C GLY A 177 8.56 -5.58 17.89
N THR A 178 9.08 -4.46 18.38
CA THR A 178 9.31 -4.23 19.81
C THR A 178 7.99 -4.29 20.58
N LEU A 179 6.94 -3.63 20.09
CA LEU A 179 5.63 -3.69 20.73
C LEU A 179 4.99 -5.09 20.72
N TYR A 180 5.25 -5.92 19.71
CA TYR A 180 4.81 -7.31 19.78
C TYR A 180 5.68 -8.16 20.72
N TYR A 181 6.97 -7.85 20.82
CA TYR A 181 7.89 -8.54 21.72
C TYR A 181 7.53 -8.35 23.19
N GLU A 182 7.28 -7.11 23.66
CA GLU A 182 6.90 -6.92 25.07
C GLU A 182 5.45 -7.36 25.38
N ASP A 183 4.63 -7.62 24.36
CA ASP A 183 3.32 -8.30 24.50
C ASP A 183 3.47 -9.83 24.60
N GLY A 184 4.69 -10.35 24.42
CA GLY A 184 4.97 -11.79 24.39
C GLY A 184 4.59 -12.47 23.07
N ASN A 185 4.15 -11.72 22.06
CA ASN A 185 3.85 -12.25 20.73
C ASN A 185 5.14 -12.34 19.90
N LEU A 186 5.97 -13.32 20.27
CA LEU A 186 7.29 -13.52 19.70
C LEU A 186 7.25 -13.86 18.21
N GLU A 187 6.20 -14.54 17.74
CA GLU A 187 6.02 -14.84 16.32
C GLU A 187 5.91 -13.55 15.49
N LYS A 188 4.97 -12.66 15.85
CA LYS A 188 4.79 -11.38 15.15
C LYS A 188 6.00 -10.48 15.29
N ALA A 189 6.62 -10.43 16.47
CA ALA A 189 7.86 -9.67 16.67
C ALA A 189 8.95 -10.11 15.68
N SER A 190 9.15 -11.43 15.55
CA SER A 190 10.14 -11.99 14.61
C SER A 190 9.82 -11.66 13.15
N GLU A 191 8.54 -11.61 12.78
CA GLU A 191 8.11 -11.24 11.42
C GLU A 191 8.47 -9.79 11.12
N TYR A 192 8.09 -8.86 12.00
CA TYR A 192 8.37 -7.43 11.86
C TYR A 192 9.87 -7.14 11.80
N PHE A 193 10.69 -7.76 12.66
CA PHE A 193 12.15 -7.58 12.60
C PHE A 193 12.76 -8.15 11.32
N ARG A 194 12.26 -9.29 10.79
CA ARG A 194 12.72 -9.80 9.49
C ARG A 194 12.34 -8.86 8.35
N GLN A 195 11.13 -8.31 8.35
CA GLN A 195 10.72 -7.32 7.36
C GLN A 195 11.61 -6.07 7.42
N ALA A 196 11.93 -5.58 8.62
CA ALA A 196 12.86 -4.46 8.80
C ALA A 196 14.24 -4.75 8.19
N LEU A 197 14.76 -5.97 8.38
CA LEU A 197 16.04 -6.42 7.80
C LEU A 197 16.00 -6.66 6.29
N VAL A 198 14.82 -6.84 5.68
CA VAL A 198 14.68 -6.85 4.22
C VAL A 198 14.89 -5.44 3.66
N LEU A 199 14.44 -4.41 4.37
CA LEU A 199 14.58 -3.00 3.96
C LEU A 199 15.97 -2.44 4.27
N ASP A 200 16.47 -2.74 5.47
CA ASP A 200 17.79 -2.33 5.94
C ASP A 200 18.54 -3.54 6.52
N PRO A 201 19.26 -4.30 5.67
CA PRO A 201 20.05 -5.45 6.10
C PRO A 201 21.21 -5.12 7.05
N GLU A 202 21.58 -3.85 7.18
CA GLU A 202 22.66 -3.38 8.06
C GLU A 202 22.13 -2.72 9.34
N ASN A 203 20.84 -2.94 9.66
CA ASN A 203 20.26 -2.40 10.88
C ASN A 203 20.68 -3.19 12.13
N ALA A 204 21.57 -2.60 12.93
CA ALA A 204 22.08 -3.24 14.15
C ALA A 204 20.98 -3.55 15.18
N LEU A 205 19.98 -2.67 15.33
CA LEU A 205 18.90 -2.82 16.30
C LEU A 205 17.93 -3.93 15.89
N ALA A 206 17.56 -4.02 14.61
CA ALA A 206 16.71 -5.11 14.12
C ALA A 206 17.40 -6.48 14.25
N HIS A 207 18.70 -6.55 13.95
CA HIS A 207 19.51 -7.75 14.21
C HIS A 207 19.54 -8.12 15.70
N PHE A 208 19.72 -7.14 16.58
CA PHE A 208 19.71 -7.37 18.02
C PHE A 208 18.36 -7.92 18.49
N ASN A 209 17.26 -7.24 18.14
CA ASN A 209 15.91 -7.62 18.56
C ASN A 209 15.49 -8.99 18.01
N LEU A 210 15.75 -9.28 16.73
CA LEU A 210 15.49 -10.60 16.17
C LEU A 210 16.34 -11.68 16.85
N GLY A 211 17.59 -11.37 17.17
CA GLY A 211 18.46 -12.24 17.95
C GLY A 211 17.88 -12.60 19.31
N SER A 212 17.35 -11.63 20.04
CA SER A 212 16.68 -11.82 21.33
C SER A 212 15.45 -12.73 21.21
N VAL A 213 14.57 -12.46 20.23
CA VAL A 213 13.38 -13.29 19.97
C VAL A 213 13.76 -14.74 19.62
N LEU A 214 14.79 -14.93 18.81
CA LEU A 214 15.27 -16.26 18.43
C LEU A 214 15.85 -17.03 19.63
N ASP A 215 16.53 -16.35 20.56
CA ASP A 215 17.03 -16.99 21.77
C ASP A 215 15.88 -17.46 22.68
N GLU A 216 14.86 -16.63 22.86
CA GLU A 216 13.68 -16.96 23.67
C GLU A 216 12.83 -18.08 23.07
N THR A 217 12.73 -18.13 21.74
CA THR A 217 12.03 -19.21 21.03
C THR A 217 12.87 -20.47 20.84
N GLY A 218 14.09 -20.53 21.39
CA GLY A 218 14.96 -21.71 21.38
C GLY A 218 15.79 -21.91 20.10
N HIS A 219 15.76 -20.96 19.16
CA HIS A 219 16.56 -20.97 17.93
C HIS A 219 17.97 -20.38 18.19
N VAL A 220 18.68 -20.94 19.17
CA VAL A 220 19.89 -20.38 19.78
C VAL A 220 21.03 -20.16 18.77
N ASP A 221 21.21 -21.06 17.79
CA ASP A 221 22.23 -20.87 16.75
C ASP A 221 21.94 -19.68 15.83
N ALA A 222 20.68 -19.50 15.44
CA ALA A 222 20.26 -18.35 14.64
C ALA A 222 20.36 -17.05 15.44
N ALA A 223 19.99 -17.09 16.73
CA ALA A 223 20.18 -15.97 17.64
C ALA A 223 21.63 -15.49 17.67
N ARG A 224 22.60 -16.43 17.81
CA ARG A 224 24.04 -16.11 17.77
C ARG A 224 24.44 -15.38 16.48
N GLN A 225 23.92 -15.82 15.33
CA GLN A 225 24.25 -15.21 14.03
C GLN A 225 23.75 -13.76 13.96
N HIS A 226 22.49 -13.50 14.32
CA HIS A 226 21.94 -12.15 14.30
C HIS A 226 22.61 -11.24 15.33
N LEU A 227 22.88 -11.72 16.55
CA LEU A 227 23.56 -10.94 17.58
C LEU A 227 25.03 -10.61 17.21
N ARG A 228 25.74 -11.53 16.55
CA ARG A 228 27.08 -11.24 15.98
C ARG A 228 27.01 -10.13 14.93
N GLN A 229 25.97 -10.12 14.11
CA GLN A 229 25.78 -9.08 13.12
C GLN A 229 25.46 -7.73 13.78
N ALA A 230 24.61 -7.71 14.80
CA ALA A 230 24.34 -6.51 15.59
C ALA A 230 25.61 -5.91 16.21
N VAL A 231 26.46 -6.75 16.84
CA VAL A 231 27.75 -6.33 17.40
C VAL A 231 28.73 -5.86 16.33
N ARG A 232 28.74 -6.50 15.15
CA ARG A 232 29.62 -6.07 14.04
C ARG A 232 29.23 -4.68 13.53
N LEU A 233 27.93 -4.46 13.36
CA LEU A 233 27.37 -3.20 12.86
C LEU A 233 27.46 -2.08 13.89
N ASN A 234 27.28 -2.40 15.18
CA ASN A 234 27.45 -1.47 16.28
C ASN A 234 28.31 -2.09 17.41
N PRO A 235 29.65 -1.93 17.35
CA PRO A 235 30.57 -2.49 18.36
C PRO A 235 30.49 -1.82 19.73
N ILE A 236 29.77 -0.70 19.87
CA ILE A 236 29.59 0.03 21.13
C ILE A 236 28.18 -0.19 21.70
N TYR A 237 27.55 -1.32 21.40
CA TYR A 237 26.22 -1.70 21.90
C TYR A 237 26.34 -2.70 23.06
N PRO A 238 26.25 -2.26 24.34
CA PRO A 238 26.45 -3.14 25.49
C PRO A 238 25.45 -4.29 25.51
N ASP A 239 24.16 -4.02 25.29
CA ASP A 239 23.11 -5.05 25.39
C ASP A 239 23.28 -6.16 24.34
N ALA A 240 23.73 -5.82 23.13
CA ALA A 240 24.06 -6.81 22.11
C ALA A 240 25.24 -7.70 22.52
N HIS A 241 26.26 -7.12 23.16
CA HIS A 241 27.36 -7.89 23.75
C HIS A 241 26.89 -8.79 24.88
N TYR A 242 26.03 -8.29 25.77
CA TYR A 242 25.41 -9.08 26.84
C TYR A 242 24.63 -10.28 26.28
N ASN A 243 23.70 -10.06 25.35
CA ASN A 243 22.88 -11.12 24.77
C ASN A 243 23.72 -12.13 24.00
N LEU A 244 24.72 -11.68 23.22
CA LEU A 244 25.61 -12.57 22.50
C LEU A 244 26.46 -13.42 23.45
N ALA A 245 26.94 -12.84 24.55
CA ALA A 245 27.70 -13.58 25.55
C ALA A 245 26.85 -14.69 26.18
N PHE A 246 25.59 -14.39 26.54
CA PHE A 246 24.66 -15.34 27.12
C PHE A 246 24.32 -16.48 26.15
N VAL A 247 24.00 -16.16 24.89
CA VAL A 247 23.76 -17.15 23.83
C VAL A 247 24.98 -18.04 23.60
N CYS A 248 26.18 -17.48 23.60
CA CYS A 248 27.42 -18.25 23.49
C CYS A 248 27.64 -19.17 24.70
N GLU A 249 27.27 -18.78 25.92
CA GLU A 249 27.30 -19.67 27.08
C GLU A 249 26.33 -20.85 26.93
N LYS A 250 25.10 -20.62 26.43
CA LYS A 250 24.12 -21.68 26.13
C LYS A 250 24.68 -22.69 25.12
N LEU A 251 25.40 -22.20 24.11
CA LEU A 251 26.08 -23.02 23.10
C LEU A 251 27.44 -23.57 23.56
N LYS A 252 27.84 -23.34 24.82
CA LYS A 252 29.14 -23.74 25.40
C LYS A 252 30.36 -23.16 24.67
N ALA A 253 30.19 -22.09 23.91
CA ALA A 253 31.23 -21.31 23.25
C ALA A 253 31.87 -20.31 24.24
N TYR A 254 32.45 -20.83 25.33
CA TYR A 254 32.87 -20.02 26.49
C TYR A 254 33.95 -18.98 26.18
N ALA A 255 34.85 -19.25 25.24
CA ALA A 255 35.91 -18.31 24.86
C ALA A 255 35.33 -17.05 24.20
N GLU A 256 34.38 -17.22 23.29
CA GLU A 256 33.66 -16.12 22.65
C GLU A 256 32.74 -15.40 23.63
N ALA A 257 32.02 -16.16 24.47
CA ALA A 257 31.20 -15.58 25.52
C ALA A 257 32.01 -14.63 26.41
N ARG A 258 33.23 -15.03 26.80
CA ARG A 258 34.13 -14.21 27.60
C ARG A 258 34.51 -12.90 26.90
N GLN A 259 34.85 -12.94 25.61
CA GLN A 259 35.21 -11.73 24.86
C GLN A 259 34.08 -10.70 24.89
N HIS A 260 32.83 -11.15 24.76
CA HIS A 260 31.66 -10.28 24.79
C HIS A 260 31.30 -9.83 26.21
N TRP A 261 31.53 -10.65 27.24
CA TRP A 261 31.42 -10.20 28.64
C TRP A 261 32.44 -9.10 28.99
N GLU A 262 33.69 -9.23 28.52
CA GLU A 262 34.73 -8.22 28.69
C GLU A 262 34.36 -6.92 27.94
N ALA A 263 33.80 -7.03 26.73
CA ALA A 263 33.30 -5.89 25.98
C ALA A 263 32.12 -5.20 26.69
N TYR A 264 31.14 -5.96 27.20
CA TYR A 264 30.01 -5.42 27.97
C TYR A 264 30.49 -4.63 29.19
N VAL A 265 31.36 -5.20 30.03
CA VAL A 265 31.87 -4.50 31.23
C VAL A 265 32.67 -3.26 30.88
N ARG A 266 33.39 -3.26 29.74
CA ARG A 266 34.14 -2.08 29.28
C ARG A 266 33.19 -0.95 28.85
N LEU A 267 32.10 -1.29 28.17
CA LEU A 267 31.14 -0.30 27.64
C LEU A 267 30.15 0.17 28.71
N ASP A 268 29.71 -0.72 29.60
CA ASP A 268 28.78 -0.44 30.69
C ASP A 268 29.27 -1.09 32.02
N PRO A 269 30.26 -0.47 32.68
CA PRO A 269 30.84 -1.01 33.92
C PRO A 269 29.89 -0.96 35.10
N THR A 270 28.82 -0.17 35.04
CA THR A 270 27.83 -0.01 36.12
C THR A 270 26.48 -0.63 35.77
N GLY A 271 26.40 -1.33 34.64
CA GLY A 271 25.19 -1.95 34.14
C GLY A 271 24.63 -3.04 35.06
N PRO A 272 23.35 -3.40 34.89
CA PRO A 272 22.68 -4.40 35.73
C PRO A 272 23.42 -5.74 35.79
N TRP A 273 24.09 -6.12 34.70
CA TRP A 273 24.80 -7.38 34.57
C TRP A 273 26.31 -7.27 34.83
N ALA A 274 26.82 -6.10 35.21
CA ALA A 274 28.27 -5.85 35.29
C ALA A 274 28.96 -6.76 36.32
N SER A 275 28.32 -7.02 37.47
CA SER A 275 28.85 -7.94 38.48
C SER A 275 28.91 -9.38 37.98
N TYR A 276 27.85 -9.85 37.31
CA TYR A 276 27.78 -11.18 36.71
C TYR A 276 28.86 -11.34 35.62
N ALA A 277 28.96 -10.36 34.72
CA ALA A 277 29.95 -10.33 33.66
C ALA A 277 31.38 -10.39 34.21
N ARG A 278 31.72 -9.59 35.22
CA ARG A 278 33.04 -9.63 35.89
C ARG A 278 33.38 -10.99 36.47
N GLN A 279 32.41 -11.68 37.07
CA GLN A 279 32.62 -13.03 37.59
C GLN A 279 32.94 -14.03 36.46
N ARG A 280 32.26 -13.92 35.32
CA ARG A 280 32.53 -14.76 34.13
C ARG A 280 33.92 -14.49 33.54
N CYS A 281 34.37 -13.23 33.54
CA CYS A 281 35.72 -12.87 33.11
C CYS A 281 36.81 -13.43 34.08
N SER A 282 36.57 -13.41 35.39
CA SER A 282 37.56 -13.79 36.41
C SER A 282 37.65 -15.31 36.66
N SER A 283 36.54 -16.05 36.52
CA SER A 283 36.46 -17.50 36.79
C SER A 283 37.32 -18.35 35.85
N SER A 284 37.77 -17.79 34.72
CA SER A 284 38.71 -18.44 33.81
C SER A 284 40.18 -18.19 34.19
N ASN A 285 40.50 -17.07 34.85
CA ASN A 285 41.88 -16.79 35.30
C ASN A 285 42.29 -17.70 36.47
N SER A 286 41.35 -18.08 37.35
CA SER A 286 41.65 -19.00 38.47
C SER A 286 41.89 -20.44 38.04
N LYS A 287 41.35 -20.87 36.89
CA LYS A 287 41.66 -22.18 36.29
C LYS A 287 43.00 -22.18 35.55
N ALA A 288 43.36 -21.07 34.90
CA ALA A 288 44.66 -20.94 34.23
C ALA A 288 45.83 -20.88 35.25
N THR A 289 45.68 -20.14 36.35
CA THR A 289 46.73 -20.02 37.39
C THR A 289 46.94 -21.30 38.20
N LYS A 290 45.90 -22.14 38.39
CA LYS A 290 46.06 -23.45 39.06
C LYS A 290 46.79 -24.50 38.20
N SER A 291 46.84 -24.35 36.88
CA SER A 291 47.57 -25.27 35.99
C SER A 291 49.06 -24.93 35.83
N ALA A 292 49.49 -23.72 36.23
CA ALA A 292 50.87 -23.26 36.13
C ALA A 292 51.67 -23.41 37.44
N GLY A 293 51.05 -23.93 38.51
CA GLY A 293 51.64 -24.06 39.85
C GLY A 293 51.93 -25.49 40.29
N THR A 294 52.05 -26.45 39.37
CA THR A 294 52.41 -27.84 39.69
C THR A 294 53.45 -28.35 38.70
N THR A 295 54.69 -27.90 38.90
CA THR A 295 55.91 -28.57 38.42
C THR A 295 57.00 -28.37 39.47
#